data_AF-A0AAN0PAI7-F1
#
_entry.id   AF-A0AAN0PAI7-F1
#
_cell.length_a   1.000
_cell.length_b   1.000
_cell.length_c   1.000
_cell.angle_alpha   90.00
_cell.angle_beta   90.00
_cell.angle_gamma   90.00
#
_symmetry.space_group_name_H-M   'P 1'
#
loop_
_entity.id
_entity.type
_entity.pdbx_description
1 polymer ?
#
loop_
_entity_poly.entity_id
_entity_poly.type
_entity_poly.pdbx_seq_one_letter_code
_entity_poly.pdbx_strand_id
1 'polypeptide(L)'
;MDGKDYFWLTRKKEPKTKPKSRPLPKATQKYLEAEEEFTETLDNLEIKYEKKFQFKSTKHWRFDFHLIEHRILVEIAGGPWSGGRKGKLKNKAWSLDRYDVAEEMGYTVIRIETASRCRIDESGPLQLRTEYASQWLKNLKRQIFNGSDQTISSN
;
A
#
# COMPACT_ATOMS: atom_id res chain seq x y z
N MET A 1 -13.81 6.32 46.68
CA MET A 1 -12.38 6.16 47.01
C MET A 1 -11.64 7.21 46.21
N ASP A 2 -10.95 8.14 46.87
CA ASP A 2 -10.10 9.12 46.18
C ASP A 2 -8.90 8.38 45.55
N GLY A 3 -8.42 8.85 44.40
CA GLY A 3 -7.33 8.18 43.67
C GLY A 3 -6.01 8.15 44.44
N LYS A 4 -5.84 9.07 45.41
CA LYS A 4 -4.73 9.07 46.37
C LYS A 4 -4.85 7.91 47.36
N ASP A 5 -6.03 7.63 47.88
CA ASP A 5 -6.28 6.54 48.84
C ASP A 5 -6.01 5.18 48.21
N TYR A 6 -6.47 4.97 46.96
CA TYR A 6 -6.18 3.76 46.19
C TYR A 6 -4.67 3.53 46.00
N PHE A 7 -3.92 4.59 45.66
CA PHE A 7 -2.48 4.51 45.48
C PHE A 7 -1.74 4.20 46.79
N TRP A 8 -2.16 4.80 47.91
CA TRP A 8 -1.55 4.54 49.21
C TRP A 8 -1.80 3.10 49.69
N LEU A 9 -2.99 2.54 49.44
CA LEU A 9 -3.30 1.15 49.78
C LEU A 9 -2.59 0.13 48.88
N THR A 10 -2.51 0.39 47.57
CA THR A 10 -2.11 -0.62 46.58
C THR A 10 -0.70 -0.42 46.02
N ARG A 11 -0.08 0.75 46.25
CA ARG A 11 1.13 1.24 45.57
C ARG A 11 1.02 1.23 44.04
N LYS A 12 -0.20 1.14 43.50
CA LYS A 12 -0.50 1.11 42.06
C LYS A 12 -1.29 2.35 41.70
N LYS A 13 -0.94 2.95 40.57
CA LYS A 13 -1.78 3.99 39.96
C LYS A 13 -3.02 3.32 39.38
N GLU A 14 -4.15 4.01 39.42
CA GLU A 14 -5.38 3.52 38.81
C GLU A 14 -5.14 3.09 37.35
N PRO A 15 -5.74 1.96 36.92
CA PRO A 15 -5.63 1.51 35.53
C PRO A 15 -6.11 2.61 34.60
N LYS A 16 -5.20 3.13 33.77
CA LYS A 16 -5.58 4.10 32.73
C LYS A 16 -6.53 3.41 31.75
N THR A 17 -7.77 3.86 31.68
CA THR A 17 -8.79 3.43 30.70
C THR A 17 -8.51 3.92 29.28
N LYS A 18 -7.25 4.25 28.95
CA LYS A 18 -6.90 4.65 27.58
C LYS A 18 -7.17 3.47 26.64
N PRO A 19 -7.86 3.68 25.52
CA PRO A 19 -8.08 2.62 24.55
C PRO A 19 -6.73 2.05 24.10
N LYS A 20 -6.60 0.73 24.13
CA LYS A 20 -5.35 0.03 23.76
C LYS A 20 -5.00 0.26 22.28
N SER A 21 -5.98 0.54 21.43
CA SER A 21 -5.79 0.82 20.01
C SER A 21 -5.80 2.32 19.72
N ARG A 22 -4.73 2.81 19.08
CA ARG A 22 -4.75 4.11 18.40
C ARG A 22 -5.29 3.91 16.99
N PRO A 23 -6.18 4.79 16.49
CA PRO A 23 -6.63 4.73 15.11
C PRO A 23 -5.43 4.87 14.15
N LEU A 24 -5.58 4.37 12.93
CA LEU A 24 -4.59 4.60 11.89
C LEU A 24 -4.37 6.10 11.67
N PRO A 25 -3.14 6.52 11.33
CA PRO A 25 -2.93 7.89 10.89
C PRO A 25 -3.86 8.19 9.73
N LYS A 26 -4.46 9.39 9.73
CA LYS A 26 -5.27 9.86 8.60
C LYS A 26 -4.39 9.87 7.35
N ALA A 27 -5.00 9.53 6.22
CA ALA A 27 -4.36 9.66 4.91
C ALA A 27 -3.93 11.12 4.67
N THR A 28 -2.83 11.30 3.95
CA THR A 28 -2.38 12.63 3.53
C THR A 28 -3.30 13.15 2.43
N GLN A 29 -3.54 14.47 2.35
CA GLN A 29 -4.34 15.07 1.27
C GLN A 29 -3.83 14.64 -0.13
N LYS A 30 -2.52 14.66 -0.33
CA LYS A 30 -1.86 14.18 -1.56
C LYS A 30 -2.15 12.72 -1.92
N TYR A 31 -2.36 11.87 -0.90
CA TYR A 31 -2.74 10.48 -1.13
C TYR A 31 -4.18 10.41 -1.63
N LEU A 32 -5.09 11.20 -1.04
CA LEU A 32 -6.50 11.19 -1.43
C LEU A 32 -6.65 11.66 -2.89
N GLU A 33 -5.97 12.74 -3.24
CA GLU A 33 -5.93 13.26 -4.62
C GLU A 33 -5.35 12.23 -5.59
N ALA A 34 -4.24 11.59 -5.24
CA ALA A 34 -3.62 10.55 -6.07
C ALA A 34 -4.49 9.29 -6.20
N GLU A 35 -5.18 8.88 -5.13
CA GLU A 35 -6.10 7.74 -5.12
C GLU A 35 -7.29 8.01 -6.04
N GLU A 36 -7.86 9.21 -5.98
CA GLU A 36 -8.98 9.65 -6.82
C GLU A 36 -8.59 9.71 -8.30
N GLU A 37 -7.50 10.39 -8.65
CA GLU A 37 -6.99 10.47 -10.02
C GLU A 37 -6.66 9.08 -10.59
N PHE A 38 -6.05 8.21 -9.77
CA PHE A 38 -5.73 6.84 -10.18
C PHE A 38 -7.00 6.01 -10.43
N THR A 39 -8.04 6.20 -9.63
CA THR A 39 -9.32 5.51 -9.86
C THR A 39 -10.03 6.00 -11.11
N GLU A 40 -10.10 7.31 -11.30
CA GLU A 40 -10.73 7.90 -12.48
C GLU A 40 -10.03 7.45 -13.77
N THR A 41 -8.69 7.41 -13.76
CA THR A 41 -7.92 6.93 -14.92
C THR A 41 -8.11 5.44 -15.19
N LEU A 42 -8.22 4.59 -14.16
CA LEU A 42 -8.53 3.18 -14.33
C LEU A 42 -9.93 2.96 -14.91
N ASP A 43 -10.93 3.69 -14.40
CA ASP A 43 -12.32 3.64 -14.88
C ASP A 43 -12.39 4.09 -16.35
N ASN A 44 -11.74 5.21 -16.69
CA ASN A 44 -11.65 5.73 -18.06
C ASN A 44 -10.94 4.79 -19.05
N LEU A 45 -10.01 3.97 -18.57
CA LEU A 45 -9.30 2.97 -19.37
C LEU A 45 -9.98 1.60 -19.36
N GLU A 46 -11.12 1.47 -18.66
CA GLU A 46 -11.86 0.22 -18.46
C GLU A 46 -10.94 -0.92 -17.98
N ILE A 47 -10.03 -0.62 -17.04
CA ILE A 47 -9.16 -1.62 -16.44
C ILE A 47 -9.85 -2.14 -15.19
N LYS A 48 -10.00 -3.47 -15.06
CA LYS A 48 -10.58 -4.08 -13.87
C LYS A 48 -9.61 -4.05 -12.70
N TYR A 49 -10.07 -3.53 -11.55
CA TYR A 49 -9.26 -3.46 -10.34
C TYR A 49 -10.06 -3.76 -9.07
N GLU A 50 -9.34 -4.16 -8.03
CA GLU A 50 -9.85 -4.29 -6.67
C GLU A 50 -9.13 -3.30 -5.75
N LYS A 51 -9.88 -2.60 -4.89
CA LYS A 51 -9.31 -1.70 -3.88
C LYS A 51 -8.97 -2.48 -2.60
N LYS A 52 -7.92 -2.05 -1.89
CA LYS A 52 -7.53 -2.58 -0.56
C LYS A 52 -7.29 -4.10 -0.57
N PHE A 53 -6.65 -4.58 -1.63
CA PHE A 53 -6.46 -6.00 -1.86
C PHE A 53 -5.51 -6.63 -0.82
N GLN A 54 -5.92 -7.78 -0.31
CA GLN A 54 -5.13 -8.61 0.59
C GLN A 54 -4.85 -9.95 -0.09
N PHE A 55 -3.66 -10.04 -0.68
CA PHE A 55 -3.23 -11.23 -1.43
C PHE A 55 -2.89 -12.43 -0.52
N LYS A 56 -2.55 -12.18 0.75
CA LYS A 56 -2.23 -13.23 1.73
C LYS A 56 -3.11 -13.08 2.97
N SER A 57 -3.97 -14.05 3.24
CA SER A 57 -4.89 -14.02 4.40
C SER A 57 -4.17 -14.09 5.75
N THR A 58 -3.05 -14.80 5.81
CA THR A 58 -2.28 -15.02 7.06
C THR A 58 -1.51 -13.80 7.55
N LYS A 59 -1.26 -12.83 6.68
CA LYS A 59 -0.55 -11.58 7.00
C LYS A 59 -1.49 -10.41 6.73
N HIS A 60 -1.47 -9.37 7.57
CA HIS A 60 -2.30 -8.18 7.37
C HIS A 60 -1.71 -7.22 6.32
N TRP A 61 -1.10 -7.77 5.26
CA TRP A 61 -0.53 -6.98 4.17
C TRP A 61 -1.65 -6.56 3.22
N ARG A 62 -1.67 -5.26 2.92
CA ARG A 62 -2.67 -4.66 2.03
C ARG A 62 -1.97 -3.79 1.00
N PHE A 63 -2.44 -3.90 -0.23
CA PHE A 63 -2.12 -3.00 -1.32
C PHE A 63 -3.33 -2.12 -1.61
N ASP A 64 -3.10 -0.91 -2.11
CA ASP A 64 -4.17 0.05 -2.35
C ASP A 64 -5.02 -0.42 -3.55
N PHE A 65 -4.36 -0.96 -4.59
CA PHE A 65 -5.04 -1.54 -5.74
C PHE A 65 -4.44 -2.88 -6.17
N HIS A 66 -5.28 -3.72 -6.75
CA HIS A 66 -4.90 -4.88 -7.52
C HIS A 66 -5.50 -4.76 -8.92
N LEU A 67 -4.65 -4.69 -9.94
CA LEU A 67 -5.06 -4.77 -11.34
C LEU A 67 -5.18 -6.23 -11.71
N ILE A 68 -6.42 -6.72 -11.81
CA ILE A 68 -6.74 -8.16 -11.88
C ILE A 68 -6.11 -8.80 -13.12
N GLU A 69 -6.30 -8.14 -14.27
CA GLU A 69 -5.86 -8.64 -15.58
C GLU A 69 -4.33 -8.78 -15.67
N HIS A 70 -3.60 -7.95 -14.94
CA HIS A 70 -2.14 -7.86 -15.04
C HIS A 70 -1.40 -8.53 -13.89
N ARG A 71 -2.11 -8.98 -12.86
CA ARG A 71 -1.49 -9.38 -11.58
C ARG A 71 -0.54 -8.30 -11.05
N ILE A 72 -0.92 -7.04 -11.20
CA ILE A 72 -0.14 -5.92 -10.66
C ILE A 72 -0.75 -5.50 -9.34
N LEU A 73 0.09 -5.30 -8.35
CA LEU A 73 -0.25 -4.74 -7.05
C LEU A 73 0.31 -3.33 -6.98
N VAL A 74 -0.58 -2.35 -6.74
CA VAL A 74 -0.21 -0.94 -6.69
C VAL A 74 -0.33 -0.44 -5.26
N GLU A 75 0.70 0.29 -4.84
CA GLU A 75 0.78 0.96 -3.55
C GLU A 75 0.96 2.46 -3.76
N ILE A 76 0.12 3.29 -3.15
CA ILE A 76 0.28 4.75 -3.17
C ILE A 76 0.91 5.20 -1.86
N ALA A 77 2.09 5.80 -1.93
CA ALA A 77 2.82 6.29 -0.77
C ALA A 77 2.04 7.37 0.00
N GLY A 78 2.16 7.38 1.33
CA GLY A 78 1.54 8.40 2.19
C GLY A 78 0.09 8.10 2.58
N GLY A 79 -0.41 6.92 2.21
CA GLY A 79 -1.65 6.33 2.65
C GLY A 79 -1.58 5.76 4.07
N PRO A 80 -2.76 5.47 4.66
CA PRO A 80 -2.86 4.97 6.03
C PRO A 80 -2.24 3.57 6.19
N TRP A 81 -2.15 2.84 5.07
CA TRP A 81 -1.59 1.50 4.98
C TRP A 81 -0.22 1.46 4.33
N SER A 82 0.32 2.60 3.85
CA SER A 82 1.54 2.69 3.03
C SER A 82 2.75 3.38 3.70
N GLY A 83 2.89 3.25 5.02
CA GLY A 83 4.25 3.25 5.62
C GLY A 83 4.66 4.62 6.13
N GLY A 84 3.73 5.56 6.16
CA GLY A 84 3.88 6.87 6.80
C GLY A 84 4.11 6.82 8.31
N ARG A 85 4.23 5.64 8.94
CA ARG A 85 4.59 5.50 10.35
C ARG A 85 6.08 5.80 10.51
N LYS A 86 6.39 6.96 11.08
CA LYS A 86 7.75 7.36 11.43
C LYS A 86 8.28 6.56 12.64
N GLY A 87 9.61 6.45 12.75
CA GLY A 87 10.30 5.90 13.92
C GLY A 87 10.32 4.37 13.99
N LYS A 88 10.38 3.81 15.21
CA LYS A 88 10.59 2.36 15.47
C LYS A 88 9.48 1.44 14.91
N LEU A 89 8.35 2.01 14.48
CA LEU A 89 7.22 1.29 13.89
C LEU A 89 7.23 1.30 12.36
N LYS A 90 8.16 2.04 11.72
CA LYS A 90 8.31 2.13 10.27
C LYS A 90 8.44 0.74 9.64
N ASN A 91 9.20 -0.15 10.26
CA ASN A 91 9.53 -1.47 9.72
C ASN A 91 8.70 -2.61 10.36
N LYS A 92 7.86 -2.32 11.39
CA LYS A 92 7.19 -3.39 12.17
C LYS A 92 5.84 -3.82 11.59
N ALA A 93 5.15 -2.92 10.90
CA ALA A 93 3.94 -3.26 10.13
C ALA A 93 4.28 -3.60 8.65
N TRP A 94 5.58 -3.70 8.35
CA TRP A 94 6.22 -3.62 7.04
C TRP A 94 7.39 -4.59 6.99
N SER A 95 7.11 -5.89 6.89
CA SER A 95 8.17 -6.83 6.52
C SER A 95 8.57 -6.54 5.09
N LEU A 96 9.88 -6.38 4.83
CA LEU A 96 10.45 -6.31 3.48
C LEU A 96 9.98 -7.50 2.64
N ASP A 97 9.83 -8.66 3.28
CA ASP A 97 9.33 -9.92 2.74
C ASP A 97 7.97 -9.79 2.02
N ARG A 98 7.21 -8.70 2.21
CA ARG A 98 5.92 -8.53 1.53
C ARG A 98 6.07 -8.45 0.02
N TYR A 99 7.14 -7.80 -0.45
CA TYR A 99 7.39 -7.59 -1.87
C TYR A 99 7.91 -8.89 -2.48
N ASP A 100 8.91 -9.50 -1.85
CA ASP A 100 9.45 -10.80 -2.24
C ASP A 100 8.37 -11.88 -2.33
N VAL A 101 7.46 -11.95 -1.34
CA VAL A 101 6.37 -12.93 -1.32
C VAL A 101 5.29 -12.60 -2.36
N ALA A 102 5.09 -11.32 -2.70
CA ALA A 102 4.19 -10.95 -3.79
C ALA A 102 4.78 -11.38 -5.15
N GLU A 103 6.07 -11.15 -5.36
CA GLU A 103 6.81 -11.59 -6.55
C GLU A 103 6.83 -13.12 -6.67
N GLU A 104 7.05 -13.85 -5.58
CA GLU A 104 6.98 -15.32 -5.54
C GLU A 104 5.60 -15.85 -5.95
N MET A 105 4.53 -15.11 -5.65
CA MET A 105 3.17 -15.43 -6.11
C MET A 105 2.86 -14.96 -7.54
N GLY A 106 3.86 -14.39 -8.24
CA GLY A 106 3.73 -13.91 -9.60
C GLY A 106 3.01 -12.57 -9.72
N TYR A 107 3.03 -11.75 -8.66
CA TYR A 107 2.55 -10.37 -8.72
C TYR A 107 3.70 -9.41 -8.97
N THR A 108 3.47 -8.45 -9.86
CA THR A 108 4.38 -7.30 -10.02
C THR A 108 3.95 -6.20 -9.07
N VAL A 109 4.85 -5.71 -8.22
CA VAL A 109 4.53 -4.63 -7.28
C VAL A 109 5.05 -3.28 -7.79
N ILE A 110 4.17 -2.28 -7.78
CA ILE A 110 4.48 -0.91 -8.18
C ILE A 110 4.11 0.04 -7.05
N ARG A 111 5.04 0.93 -6.71
CA ARG A 111 4.88 1.93 -5.67
C ARG A 111 4.83 3.33 -6.26
N ILE A 112 3.67 3.96 -6.17
CA ILE A 112 3.42 5.33 -6.59
C ILE A 112 3.82 6.29 -5.46
N GLU A 113 4.86 7.08 -5.70
CA GLU A 113 5.37 8.08 -4.79
C GLU A 113 4.63 9.42 -4.98
N THR A 114 3.89 9.81 -3.94
CA THR A 114 3.19 11.11 -3.85
C THR A 114 4.11 12.24 -3.38
N ALA A 115 5.31 11.90 -2.90
CA ALA A 115 6.30 12.86 -2.44
C ALA A 115 7.10 13.40 -3.63
N SER A 116 7.22 14.73 -3.72
CA SER A 116 8.01 15.43 -4.74
C SER A 116 9.51 15.07 -4.70
N ARG A 117 9.99 14.58 -3.56
CA ARG A 117 11.33 14.02 -3.38
C ARG A 117 11.21 12.61 -2.80
N CYS A 118 11.20 11.62 -3.68
CA CYS A 118 11.42 10.23 -3.30
C CYS A 118 12.90 9.88 -3.52
N ARG A 119 13.45 9.02 -2.66
CA ARG A 119 14.71 8.33 -2.96
C ARG A 119 14.30 7.07 -3.71
N ILE A 120 14.76 6.95 -4.95
CA ILE A 120 14.66 5.70 -5.68
C ILE A 120 15.52 4.70 -4.91
N ASP A 121 14.89 3.63 -4.44
CA ASP A 121 15.59 2.52 -3.82
C ASP A 121 15.83 1.50 -4.93
N GLU A 122 17.08 1.12 -5.15
CA GLU A 122 17.45 0.10 -6.13
C GLU A 122 17.02 -1.30 -5.65
N SER A 123 16.88 -1.48 -4.34
CA SER A 123 16.43 -2.71 -3.71
C SER A 123 14.96 -2.58 -3.30
N GLY A 124 14.03 -2.87 -4.20
CA GLY A 124 12.60 -2.87 -3.87
C GLY A 124 11.68 -2.86 -5.09
N PRO A 125 10.37 -2.64 -4.87
CA PRO A 125 9.39 -2.61 -5.95
C PRO A 125 9.63 -1.42 -6.88
N LEU A 126 9.12 -1.51 -8.10
CA LEU A 126 9.21 -0.44 -9.09
C LEU A 126 8.58 0.84 -8.54
N GLN A 127 9.37 1.92 -8.44
CA GLN A 127 8.90 3.21 -7.95
C GLN A 127 8.51 4.12 -9.10
N LEU A 128 7.29 4.65 -9.06
CA LEU A 128 6.73 5.56 -10.04
C LEU A 128 6.29 6.84 -9.36
N ARG A 129 6.48 8.01 -9.96
CA ARG A 129 5.89 9.25 -9.40
C ARG A 129 4.42 9.36 -9.80
N THR A 130 3.60 9.96 -8.95
CA THR A 130 2.17 10.21 -9.26
C THR A 130 1.96 10.86 -10.62
N GLU A 131 2.80 11.83 -10.98
CA GLU A 131 2.77 12.55 -12.27
C GLU A 131 2.84 11.62 -13.51
N TYR A 132 3.45 10.45 -13.36
CA TYR A 132 3.60 9.47 -14.45
C TYR A 132 2.60 8.32 -14.38
N ALA A 133 1.77 8.22 -13.32
CA ALA A 133 0.83 7.12 -13.12
C ALA A 133 -0.17 7.00 -14.27
N SER A 134 -0.77 8.13 -14.66
CA SER A 134 -1.75 8.20 -15.74
C SER A 134 -1.16 7.80 -17.10
N GLN A 135 0.09 8.22 -17.39
CA GLN A 135 0.79 7.82 -18.62
C GLN A 135 1.18 6.35 -18.60
N TRP A 136 1.60 5.84 -17.44
CA TRP A 136 1.95 4.44 -17.26
C TRP A 136 0.73 3.53 -17.51
N LEU A 137 -0.45 3.86 -16.96
CA LEU A 137 -1.69 3.10 -17.23
C LEU A 137 -2.07 3.12 -18.71
N LYS A 138 -1.91 4.26 -19.40
CA LYS A 138 -2.13 4.34 -20.86
C LYS A 138 -1.19 3.41 -21.63
N ASN A 139 0.09 3.37 -21.23
CA ASN A 139 1.08 2.47 -21.84
C ASN A 139 0.75 1.01 -21.54
N LEU A 140 0.31 0.69 -20.33
CA LEU A 140 -0.14 -0.64 -19.93
C LEU A 140 -1.29 -1.12 -20.82
N LYS A 141 -2.33 -0.28 -21.02
CA LYS A 141 -3.46 -0.60 -21.91
C LYS A 141 -3.02 -0.78 -23.36
N ARG A 142 -2.06 0.04 -23.85
CA ARG A 142 -1.51 -0.11 -25.20
C ARG A 142 -0.76 -1.43 -25.38
N GLN A 143 0.00 -1.87 -24.39
CA GLN A 143 0.67 -3.17 -24.43
C GLN A 143 -0.33 -4.33 -24.53
N ILE A 144 -1.51 -4.22 -23.89
CA ILE A 144 -2.59 -5.19 -24.07
C ILE A 144 -3.08 -5.21 -25.52
N PHE A 145 -3.38 -4.03 -26.07
CA PHE A 145 -3.95 -3.91 -27.41
C PHE A 145 -3.00 -4.40 -28.51
N ASN A 146 -1.70 -4.17 -28.34
CA ASN A 146 -0.69 -4.58 -29.32
C ASN A 146 -0.32 -6.06 -29.24
N GLY A 147 -0.91 -6.83 -28.31
CA GLY A 147 -0.74 -8.26 -28.20
C GLY A 147 0.63 -8.67 -27.67
N SER A 148 0.64 -9.40 -26.55
CA SER A 148 1.64 -10.45 -26.40
C SER A 148 1.29 -11.54 -27.42
N ASP A 149 1.92 -11.51 -28.59
CA ASP A 149 2.11 -12.71 -29.41
C ASP A 149 2.92 -13.70 -28.56
N GLN A 150 2.25 -14.41 -27.65
CA GLN A 150 2.80 -15.59 -27.04
C GLN A 150 2.88 -16.63 -28.13
N THR A 151 4.00 -16.61 -28.86
CA THR A 151 4.52 -17.78 -29.55
C THR A 151 4.68 -18.86 -28.49
N ILE A 152 3.64 -19.68 -28.34
CA ILE A 152 3.73 -20.95 -27.63
C ILE A 152 4.79 -21.73 -28.41
N SER A 153 6.01 -21.81 -27.86
CA SER A 153 7.02 -22.75 -28.34
C SER A 153 6.49 -24.15 -28.04
N SER A 154 5.87 -24.76 -29.04
CA SER A 154 5.56 -26.17 -29.08
C SER A 154 6.86 -26.96 -28.97
N ASN A 155 7.07 -27.61 -27.83
CA ASN A 155 7.94 -28.78 -27.73
C ASN A 155 7.08 -30.04 -27.76
#